data_AF-A0A7S0L2D3-F1
#
_entry.id   AF-A0A7S0L2D3-F1
#
_cell.length_a   1.000
_cell.length_b   1.000
_cell.length_c   1.000
_cell.angle_alpha   90.00
_cell.angle_beta   90.00
_cell.angle_gamma   90.00
#
_symmetry.space_group_name_H-M   'P 1'
#
loop_
_entity.id
_entity.type
_entity.pdbx_description
1 polymer ?
#
loop_
_entity_poly.entity_id
_entity_poly.type
_entity_poly.pdbx_seq_one_letter_code
_entity_poly.pdbx_strand_id
1 'polypeptide(L)'
;EGNELASLDIHETGFSVASDNVNLIKAVGSGSGRIFMCGNDGFLYELLYSQLARWWHTTKTCVKRNRSRKRDRAYHFVMSAIYECADPILDITLDAERNILYTLSAASIIQVYDLGADGEGLRHVQTADA
;
A
#
# COMPACT_ATOMS: atom_id res chain seq x y z
N GLU A 1 16.51 28.78 -28.18
CA GLU A 1 15.11 28.39 -27.96
C GLU A 1 15.00 27.94 -26.52
N GLY A 2 14.23 28.68 -25.72
CA GLY A 2 14.26 28.61 -24.26
C GLY A 2 13.55 27.37 -23.74
N ASN A 3 14.21 26.65 -22.82
CA ASN A 3 13.63 25.56 -22.08
C ASN A 3 12.57 26.13 -21.11
N GLU A 4 11.30 26.09 -21.52
CA GLU A 4 10.18 26.45 -20.66
C GLU A 4 10.15 25.43 -19.52
N LEU A 5 10.55 25.85 -18.32
CA LEU A 5 10.49 25.00 -17.13
C LEU A 5 9.03 24.59 -16.93
N ALA A 6 8.74 23.29 -16.98
CA ALA A 6 7.41 22.77 -16.71
C ALA A 6 6.92 23.31 -15.35
N SER A 7 5.82 24.06 -15.36
CA SER A 7 5.20 24.57 -14.13
C SER A 7 4.58 23.41 -13.36
N LEU A 8 4.88 23.32 -12.06
CA LEU A 8 4.27 22.33 -11.16
C LEU A 8 3.17 23.00 -10.35
N ASP A 9 1.92 22.67 -10.68
CA ASP A 9 0.73 23.15 -9.95
C ASP A 9 0.25 22.10 -8.95
N ILE A 10 0.23 22.46 -7.66
CA ILE A 10 -0.15 21.57 -6.55
C ILE A 10 -1.55 21.97 -6.06
N HIS A 11 -2.45 20.99 -6.01
CA HIS A 11 -3.83 21.17 -5.56
C HIS A 11 -4.14 20.27 -4.37
N GLU A 12 -4.71 20.83 -3.30
CA GLU A 12 -5.20 20.04 -2.18
C GLU A 12 -6.44 19.24 -2.61
N THR A 13 -6.37 17.92 -2.47
CA THR A 13 -7.47 17.03 -2.87
C THR A 13 -8.51 16.82 -1.77
N GLY A 14 -8.15 17.08 -0.50
CA GLY A 14 -8.98 16.80 0.67
C GLY A 14 -9.14 15.30 0.99
N PHE A 15 -8.39 14.41 0.34
CA PHE A 15 -8.34 13.00 0.72
C PHE A 15 -7.40 12.81 1.91
N SER A 16 -7.91 12.23 2.99
CA SER A 16 -7.12 11.98 4.19
C SER A 16 -7.64 10.75 4.93
N VAL A 17 -6.73 9.99 5.53
CA VAL A 17 -7.02 8.88 6.43
C VAL A 17 -5.93 8.84 7.51
N ALA A 18 -6.31 8.47 8.73
CA ALA A 18 -5.36 8.35 9.82
C ALA A 18 -4.32 7.24 9.53
N SER A 19 -3.08 7.47 9.96
CA SER A 19 -2.05 6.44 9.93
C SER A 19 -2.19 5.43 11.07
N ASP A 20 -3.08 5.67 12.05
CA ASP A 20 -3.31 4.83 13.23
C ASP A 20 -2.01 4.52 14.00
N ASN A 21 -1.17 5.54 14.19
CA ASN A 21 0.17 5.44 14.80
C ASN A 21 1.18 4.54 14.06
N VAL A 22 0.86 4.08 12.86
CA VAL A 22 1.81 3.37 12.01
C VAL A 22 2.74 4.38 11.35
N ASN A 23 4.05 4.17 11.48
CA ASN A 23 5.02 4.90 10.68
C ASN A 23 5.07 4.27 9.28
N LEU A 24 4.32 4.85 8.34
CA LEU A 24 4.32 4.43 6.94
C LEU A 24 5.62 4.89 6.27
N ILE A 25 6.40 3.95 5.73
CA ILE A 25 7.77 4.23 5.26
C ILE A 25 7.89 4.24 3.74
N LYS A 26 6.99 3.55 3.02
CA LYS A 26 7.02 3.49 1.55
C LYS A 26 5.61 3.41 0.98
N ALA A 27 5.45 4.01 -0.19
CA ALA A 27 4.26 3.93 -1.01
C ALA A 27 4.64 3.69 -2.49
N VAL A 28 3.86 2.89 -3.20
CA VAL A 28 4.00 2.69 -4.65
C VAL A 28 2.64 2.78 -5.32
N GLY A 29 2.62 3.36 -6.51
CA GLY A 29 1.42 3.50 -7.34
C GLY A 29 1.40 2.51 -8.50
N SER A 30 0.21 2.03 -8.89
CA SER A 30 0.00 1.32 -10.14
C SER A 30 -0.35 2.29 -11.28
N GLY A 31 -0.24 1.81 -12.53
CA GLY A 31 -0.72 2.54 -13.69
C GLY A 31 -2.25 2.78 -13.69
N SER A 32 -3.01 1.98 -12.91
CA SER A 32 -4.46 2.18 -12.70
C SER A 32 -4.78 3.17 -11.56
N GLY A 33 -3.76 3.72 -10.88
CA GLY A 33 -3.94 4.67 -9.77
C GLY A 33 -4.11 4.03 -8.39
N ARG A 34 -3.98 2.70 -8.27
CA ARG A 34 -3.96 2.05 -6.95
C ARG A 34 -2.70 2.44 -6.18
N ILE A 35 -2.82 2.64 -4.87
CA ILE A 35 -1.69 3.01 -4.01
C ILE A 35 -1.52 1.94 -2.94
N PHE A 36 -0.35 1.31 -2.92
CA PHE A 36 0.05 0.37 -1.88
C PHE A 36 1.04 1.04 -0.95
N MET A 37 0.95 0.71 0.35
CA MET A 37 1.79 1.31 1.38
C MET A 37 2.24 0.25 2.38
N CYS A 38 3.37 0.50 3.03
CA CYS A 38 3.87 -0.33 4.11
C CYS A 38 4.46 0.52 5.23
N GLY A 39 4.60 -0.08 6.42
CA GLY A 39 5.11 0.61 7.59
C GLY A 39 5.86 -0.30 8.56
N ASN A 40 6.21 0.27 9.70
CA ASN A 40 6.93 -0.39 10.78
C ASN A 40 6.12 -1.45 11.56
N ASP A 41 4.86 -1.67 11.19
CA ASP A 41 3.95 -2.62 11.81
C ASP A 41 3.87 -3.98 11.09
N GLY A 42 4.62 -4.14 10.01
CA GLY A 42 4.67 -5.39 9.25
C GLY A 42 3.46 -5.63 8.35
N PHE A 43 2.60 -4.64 8.15
CA PHE A 43 1.40 -4.79 7.33
C PHE A 43 1.50 -4.12 5.96
N LEU A 44 0.98 -4.83 4.96
CA LEU A 44 0.69 -4.29 3.64
C LEU A 44 -0.66 -3.58 3.66
N TYR A 45 -0.69 -2.34 3.20
CA TYR A 45 -1.88 -1.51 3.10
C TYR A 45 -2.17 -1.13 1.64
N GLU A 46 -3.44 -0.85 1.37
CA GLU A 46 -3.89 -0.19 0.16
C GLU A 46 -4.71 1.05 0.53
N LEU A 47 -4.37 2.19 -0.07
CA LEU A 47 -5.13 3.43 0.08
C LEU A 47 -6.23 3.47 -0.97
N LEU A 48 -7.46 3.28 -0.52
CA LEU A 48 -8.64 3.37 -1.37
C LEU A 48 -9.19 4.79 -1.29
N TYR A 49 -9.28 5.47 -2.42
CA TYR A 49 -9.84 6.81 -2.50
C TYR A 49 -10.89 6.88 -3.60
N SER A 50 -11.98 7.62 -3.36
CA SER A 50 -13.01 7.84 -4.38
C SER A 50 -13.77 9.13 -4.16
N GLN A 51 -14.24 9.74 -5.23
CA GLN A 51 -15.11 10.91 -5.20
C GLN A 51 -16.39 10.60 -5.97
N LEU A 52 -17.52 10.69 -5.28
CA LEU A 52 -18.85 10.57 -5.87
C LEU A 52 -19.52 11.94 -5.88
N ALA A 53 -19.58 12.57 -7.04
CA ALA A 53 -20.32 13.80 -7.24
C ALA A 53 -21.80 13.50 -7.52
N ARG A 54 -22.68 14.11 -6.73
CA ARG A 54 -24.14 14.15 -6.93
C ARG A 54 -24.53 15.61 -7.09
N TRP A 55 -25.65 15.89 -7.76
CA TRP A 55 -26.02 17.28 -8.07
C TRP A 55 -26.22 18.18 -6.84
N TRP A 56 -26.55 17.61 -5.67
CA TRP A 56 -26.67 18.34 -4.41
C TRP A 56 -25.49 18.16 -3.44
N HIS A 57 -24.55 17.24 -3.71
CA HIS A 57 -23.50 16.91 -2.75
C HIS A 57 -22.34 16.13 -3.38
N THR A 58 -21.12 16.38 -2.94
CA THR A 58 -19.95 15.57 -3.31
C THR A 58 -19.46 14.79 -2.11
N THR A 59 -19.41 13.46 -2.22
CA THR A 59 -18.86 12.60 -1.18
C THR A 59 -17.45 12.16 -1.55
N LYS A 60 -16.47 12.43 -0.68
CA LYS A 60 -15.11 11.91 -0.80
C LYS A 60 -14.92 10.79 0.20
N THR A 61 -14.29 9.69 -0.22
CA THR A 61 -13.90 8.59 0.67
C THR A 61 -12.40 8.36 0.54
N CYS A 62 -11.75 8.09 1.67
CA CYS A 62 -10.34 7.73 1.75
C CYS A 62 -10.18 6.71 2.88
N VAL A 63 -9.72 5.50 2.56
CA VAL A 63 -9.66 4.38 3.50
C VAL A 63 -8.32 3.67 3.36
N LYS A 64 -7.63 3.50 4.50
CA LYS A 64 -6.45 2.65 4.62
C LYS A 64 -6.91 1.22 4.88
N ARG A 65 -6.82 0.34 3.87
CA ARG A 65 -7.26 -1.05 3.97
C ARG A 65 -6.07 -1.97 4.20
N ASN A 66 -6.05 -2.72 5.31
CA ASN A 66 -5.04 -3.76 5.53
C ASN A 66 -5.27 -4.94 4.56
N ARG A 67 -4.25 -5.21 3.74
CA ARG A 67 -4.23 -6.24 2.69
C ARG A 67 -3.33 -7.43 3.02
N SER A 68 -2.74 -7.46 4.21
CA SER A 68 -1.92 -8.56 4.70
C SER A 68 -2.72 -9.87 4.79
N ARG A 69 -2.05 -11.01 4.58
CA ARG A 69 -2.72 -12.31 4.66
C ARG A 69 -3.34 -12.50 6.05
N LYS A 70 -4.44 -13.24 6.13
CA LYS A 70 -5.08 -13.54 7.43
C LYS A 70 -4.11 -14.22 8.40
N ARG A 71 -3.28 -15.14 7.88
CA ARG A 71 -2.23 -15.82 8.67
C ARG A 71 -1.20 -14.84 9.20
N ASP A 72 -0.73 -13.93 8.36
CA ASP A 72 0.29 -12.96 8.75
C ASP A 72 -0.27 -11.97 9.77
N ARG A 73 -1.53 -11.54 9.61
CA ARG A 73 -2.27 -10.78 10.65
C ARG A 73 -2.36 -11.52 11.98
N ALA A 74 -2.65 -12.82 11.96
CA ALA A 74 -2.67 -13.62 13.17
C ALA A 74 -1.27 -13.76 13.80
N TYR A 75 -0.25 -13.97 12.98
CA TYR A 75 1.15 -14.02 13.44
C TYR A 75 1.56 -12.71 14.09
N HIS A 76 1.34 -11.58 13.43
CA HIS A 76 1.67 -10.26 13.97
C HIS A 76 0.88 -9.94 15.25
N PHE A 77 -0.40 -10.34 15.34
CA PHE A 77 -1.18 -10.20 16.57
C PHE A 77 -0.58 -10.98 17.74
N VAL A 78 -0.17 -12.24 17.50
CA VAL A 78 0.48 -13.06 18.53
C VAL A 78 1.85 -12.51 18.89
N MET A 79 2.67 -12.12 17.91
CA MET A 79 4.00 -11.56 18.15
C MET A 79 3.93 -10.21 18.87
N SER A 80 2.99 -9.33 18.52
CA SER A 80 2.80 -8.06 19.23
C SER A 80 2.41 -8.26 20.69
N ALA A 81 1.68 -9.33 21.00
CA ALA A 81 1.30 -9.66 22.37
C ALA A 81 2.47 -10.21 23.21
N ILE A 82 3.49 -10.79 22.57
CA ILE A 82 4.61 -11.46 23.25
C ILE A 82 5.87 -10.58 23.28
N TYR A 83 6.18 -9.89 22.19
CA TYR A 83 7.48 -9.25 21.96
C TYR A 83 7.40 -7.74 21.71
N GLU A 84 6.20 -7.14 21.74
CA GLU A 84 5.96 -5.74 21.35
C GLU A 84 6.54 -5.33 19.98
N CYS A 85 6.95 -6.30 19.16
CA CYS A 85 7.68 -6.08 17.91
C CYS A 85 7.01 -6.87 16.79
N ALA A 86 6.53 -6.16 15.78
CA ALA A 86 6.19 -6.74 14.48
C ALA A 86 7.40 -6.66 13.56
N ASP A 87 7.63 -7.67 12.72
CA ASP A 87 8.64 -7.61 11.65
C ASP A 87 8.24 -6.56 10.59
N PRO A 88 8.92 -5.40 10.50
CA PRO A 88 8.56 -4.33 9.58
C PRO A 88 8.66 -4.76 8.12
N ILE A 89 7.77 -4.25 7.26
CA ILE A 89 7.99 -4.30 5.81
C ILE A 89 8.84 -3.10 5.44
N LEU A 90 10.10 -3.34 5.08
CA LEU A 90 11.11 -2.34 4.73
C LEU A 90 10.92 -1.76 3.32
N ASP A 91 10.43 -2.59 2.40
CA ASP A 91 10.27 -2.20 1.00
C ASP A 91 9.00 -2.83 0.38
N ILE A 92 8.39 -2.09 -0.54
CA ILE A 92 7.38 -2.53 -1.50
C ILE A 92 7.77 -2.07 -2.90
N THR A 93 7.64 -2.96 -3.88
CA THR A 93 7.90 -2.62 -5.28
C THR A 93 6.87 -3.29 -6.19
N LEU A 94 6.50 -2.59 -7.26
CA LEU A 94 5.52 -3.04 -8.23
C LEU A 94 6.19 -3.30 -9.57
N ASP A 95 6.11 -4.54 -10.04
CA ASP A 95 6.35 -4.90 -11.44
C ASP A 95 5.06 -4.66 -12.23
N ALA A 96 4.99 -3.51 -12.90
CA ALA A 96 3.81 -3.08 -13.64
C ALA A 96 3.57 -3.90 -14.92
N GLU A 97 4.60 -4.51 -15.50
CA GLU A 97 4.46 -5.34 -16.71
C GLU A 97 3.78 -6.68 -16.38
N ARG A 98 4.09 -7.23 -15.21
CA ARG A 98 3.57 -8.53 -14.76
C ARG A 98 2.42 -8.42 -13.78
N ASN A 99 2.05 -7.20 -13.38
CA ASN A 99 1.08 -6.95 -12.32
C ASN A 99 1.43 -7.68 -11.02
N ILE A 100 2.71 -7.67 -10.62
CA ILE A 100 3.19 -8.33 -9.40
C ILE A 100 3.71 -7.29 -8.39
N LEU A 101 3.16 -7.34 -7.19
CA LEU A 101 3.61 -6.55 -6.05
C LEU A 101 4.49 -7.42 -5.15
N TYR A 102 5.67 -6.92 -4.82
CA TYR A 102 6.61 -7.55 -3.89
C TYR A 102 6.67 -6.73 -2.61
N THR A 103 6.82 -7.43 -1.48
CA THR A 103 7.18 -6.83 -0.20
C THR A 103 8.46 -7.48 0.32
N LEU A 104 9.29 -6.73 1.03
CA LEU A 104 10.49 -7.22 1.72
C LEU A 104 10.42 -6.79 3.19
N SER A 105 10.55 -7.74 4.11
CA SER A 105 10.57 -7.46 5.55
C SER A 105 11.99 -7.36 6.13
N ALA A 106 12.10 -6.88 7.38
CA ALA A 106 13.37 -6.78 8.08
C ALA A 106 13.96 -8.15 8.44
N ALA A 107 13.12 -9.16 8.60
CA ALA A 107 13.53 -10.57 8.72
C ALA A 107 13.95 -11.19 7.37
N SER A 108 14.15 -10.37 6.32
CA SER A 108 14.53 -10.83 4.98
C SER A 108 13.50 -11.76 4.35
N ILE A 109 12.21 -11.52 4.62
CA ILE A 109 11.12 -12.28 4.01
C ILE A 109 10.58 -11.51 2.82
N ILE A 110 10.59 -12.14 1.64
CA ILE A 110 9.93 -11.63 0.44
C ILE A 110 8.54 -12.25 0.33
N GLN A 111 7.52 -11.41 0.17
CA GLN A 111 6.18 -11.87 -0.19
C GLN A 111 5.79 -11.37 -1.57
N VAL A 112 5.18 -12.26 -2.35
CA VAL A 112 4.80 -12.01 -3.75
C VAL A 112 3.28 -11.99 -3.86
N TYR A 113 2.74 -10.95 -4.46
CA TYR A 113 1.31 -10.76 -4.68
C TYR A 113 1.02 -10.53 -6.16
N ASP A 114 0.11 -11.33 -6.71
CA ASP A 114 -0.41 -11.22 -8.05
C ASP A 114 -1.64 -10.30 -8.05
N LEU A 115 -1.57 -9.20 -8.81
CA LEU A 115 -2.67 -8.25 -8.98
C LEU A 115 -3.66 -8.65 -10.08
N GLY A 116 -3.49 -9.81 -10.71
CA GLY A 116 -4.34 -10.28 -11.79
C GLY A 116 -4.02 -9.63 -13.14
N ALA A 117 -4.63 -10.16 -14.19
CA ALA A 117 -4.40 -9.70 -15.56
C ALA A 117 -4.84 -8.24 -15.79
N ASP A 118 -5.84 -7.77 -15.06
CA ASP A 118 -6.36 -6.41 -15.09
C ASP A 118 -5.67 -5.46 -14.09
N GLY A 119 -4.81 -6.00 -13.21
CA GLY A 119 -4.14 -5.21 -12.18
C GLY A 119 -5.06 -4.77 -11.04
N GLU A 120 -6.26 -5.34 -10.90
CA GLU A 120 -7.26 -4.97 -9.88
C GLU A 120 -7.40 -6.00 -8.74
N GLY A 121 -6.86 -7.20 -8.94
CA GLY A 121 -6.72 -8.23 -7.93
C GLY A 121 -5.67 -7.92 -6.86
N LEU A 122 -5.59 -8.79 -5.85
CA LEU A 122 -4.47 -8.85 -4.93
C LEU A 122 -4.48 -10.22 -4.26
N ARG A 123 -3.73 -11.17 -4.82
CA ARG A 123 -3.64 -12.55 -4.34
C ARG A 123 -2.19 -12.85 -4.01
N HIS A 124 -1.91 -13.13 -2.75
CA HIS A 124 -0.57 -13.62 -2.39
C HIS A 124 -0.32 -14.99 -3.04
N VAL A 125 0.83 -15.11 -3.68
CA VAL A 125 1.31 -16.28 -4.41
C VAL A 125 2.29 -17.08 -3.56
N GLN A 126 3.35 -16.43 -3.08
CA GLN A 126 4.47 -17.11 -2.42
C GLN A 126 5.16 -16.23 -1.39
N THR A 127 5.75 -16.89 -0.39
CA THR A 127 6.68 -16.31 0.57
C THR A 127 8.02 -17.02 0.40
N ALA A 128 9.11 -16.27 0.36
CA ALA A 128 10.47 -16.78 0.24
C ALA A 128 11.38 -16.02 1.18
N ASP A 129 12.46 -16.67 1.63
CA ASP A 129 13.56 -15.99 2.30
C ASP A 129 14.45 -15.35 1.21
N ALA A 130 14.92 -14.12 1.47
CA ALA A 130 15.74 -13.33 0.56
C ALA A 130 17.22 -13.75 0.57
#